data_AF-A0A286CS54-F1
#
_entry.id   AF-A0A286CS54-F1
#
_cell.length_a   1.000
_cell.length_b   1.000
_cell.length_c   1.000
_cell.angle_alpha   90.00
_cell.angle_beta   90.00
_cell.angle_gamma   90.00
#
_symmetry.space_group_name_H-M   'P 1'
#
loop_
_entity.id
_entity.type
_entity.pdbx_description
1 polymer ?
#
loop_
_entity_poly.entity_id
_entity_poly.type
_entity_poly.pdbx_seq_one_letter_code
_entity_poly.pdbx_strand_id
1 'polypeptide(L)'
;MIGIASGRPPRTAWRARARARIAYLEAELEHESARRVRGDRKALVEGMRGHLEKARAAADEDFGWRKPWSGSAAREGVCSNIRSAEVLLIQLVSDEEAAGRASEVMALVKDHMDADDPRRVRLALRLRPIISGDITPSDRDLMARALDAAYSHLDDELARVRSLRNILWAATFLVLFGVVSLALYGWFSPSSLSLCFSPGSGSSRDVDVVCPTAEHHIVQKPGEAKIDPSSKADPTDIVTIEIAGIAGAALTVIASLRRIRGTDSPYMLPLASAVLKLPTGALSAFLGLLLIRGAFVPGLSDLDTRAQVLAWAAAFGAAQHLVTRLVDDRAQMTLSEVGRTTDAVVDPERVAVKEGLPAPAATGSPNGAGPHDEPDGGAREKGEDGEPAPDGAPAHRRSGA
;
A
#
# COMPACT_ATOMS: atom_id res chain seq x y z
N MET A 1 8.49 17.72 -46.24
CA MET A 1 7.64 16.53 -46.50
C MET A 1 7.59 15.73 -45.21
N ILE A 2 6.48 15.83 -44.47
CA ILE A 2 6.30 15.11 -43.21
C ILE A 2 5.86 13.69 -43.59
N GLY A 3 6.79 12.73 -43.47
CA GLY A 3 6.48 11.32 -43.61
C GLY A 3 5.58 10.91 -42.45
N ILE A 4 4.28 10.77 -42.71
CA ILE A 4 3.35 10.15 -41.77
C ILE A 4 3.75 8.69 -41.66
N ALA A 5 4.56 8.36 -40.67
CA ALA A 5 4.86 6.98 -40.31
C ALA A 5 3.53 6.28 -40.04
N SER A 6 3.13 5.35 -40.91
CA SER A 6 1.93 4.55 -40.77
C SER A 6 2.10 3.55 -39.62
N GLY A 7 2.01 4.04 -38.39
CA GLY A 7 2.06 3.24 -37.18
C GLY A 7 0.75 2.47 -36.99
N ARG A 8 0.85 1.15 -36.80
CA ARG A 8 -0.26 0.27 -36.41
C ARG A 8 -1.02 0.90 -35.21
N PRO A 9 -2.37 0.87 -35.18
CA PRO A 9 -3.14 1.50 -34.12
C PRO A 9 -2.73 0.97 -32.74
N PRO A 10 -2.64 1.85 -31.72
CA PRO A 10 -2.20 1.46 -30.39
C PRO A 10 -3.19 0.44 -29.79
N ARG A 11 -2.66 -0.69 -29.32
CA ARG A 11 -3.46 -1.82 -28.80
C ARG A 11 -4.14 -1.55 -27.46
N THR A 12 -3.71 -0.52 -26.73
CA THR A 12 -4.17 -0.20 -25.37
C THR A 12 -4.32 1.31 -25.18
N ALA A 13 -5.30 1.72 -24.36
CA ALA A 13 -5.58 3.14 -24.10
C ALA A 13 -4.36 3.90 -23.53
N TRP A 14 -3.52 3.23 -22.73
CA TRP A 14 -2.33 3.88 -22.18
C TRP A 14 -1.26 4.16 -23.25
N ARG A 15 -1.06 3.25 -24.22
CA ARG A 15 -0.14 3.47 -25.34
C ARG A 15 -0.63 4.59 -26.23
N ALA A 16 -1.95 4.69 -26.44
CA ALA A 16 -2.55 5.79 -27.20
C ALA A 16 -2.26 7.15 -26.54
N ARG A 17 -2.47 7.27 -25.22
CA ARG A 17 -2.16 8.50 -24.47
C ARG A 17 -0.67 8.82 -24.47
N ALA A 18 0.18 7.82 -24.25
CA ALA A 18 1.63 8.02 -24.28
C ALA A 18 2.12 8.51 -25.65
N ARG A 19 1.67 7.87 -26.75
CA ARG A 19 2.00 8.33 -28.12
C ARG A 19 1.52 9.74 -28.39
N ALA A 20 0.31 10.10 -27.95
CA ALA A 20 -0.20 11.45 -28.10
C ALA A 20 0.67 12.48 -27.36
N ARG A 21 1.10 12.17 -26.13
CA ARG A 21 2.01 13.04 -25.37
C ARG A 21 3.39 13.14 -26.00
N ILE A 22 3.96 12.04 -26.46
CA ILE A 22 5.26 12.03 -27.17
C ILE A 22 5.16 12.90 -28.43
N ALA A 23 4.13 12.70 -29.26
CA ALA A 23 3.95 13.49 -30.48
C ALA A 23 3.77 15.00 -30.20
N TYR A 24 3.09 15.36 -29.11
CA TYR A 24 3.00 16.74 -28.66
C TYR A 24 4.36 17.32 -28.30
N LEU A 25 5.17 16.61 -27.50
CA LEU A 25 6.52 17.05 -27.11
C LEU A 25 7.49 17.09 -28.30
N GLU A 26 7.37 16.17 -29.26
CA GLU A 26 8.12 16.19 -30.52
C GLU A 26 7.81 17.46 -31.33
N ALA A 27 6.53 17.83 -31.44
CA ALA A 27 6.11 19.04 -32.14
C ALA A 27 6.62 20.33 -31.46
N GLU A 28 6.59 20.36 -30.13
CA GLU A 28 7.11 21.48 -29.34
C GLU A 28 8.63 21.61 -29.45
N LEU A 29 9.36 20.49 -29.42
CA LEU A 29 10.79 20.45 -29.65
C LEU A 29 11.16 20.95 -31.05
N GLU A 30 10.41 20.56 -32.09
CA GLU A 30 10.65 21.03 -33.46
C GLU A 30 10.47 22.55 -33.56
N HIS A 31 9.40 23.10 -32.97
CA HIS A 31 9.16 24.54 -32.90
C HIS A 31 10.32 25.29 -32.23
N GLU A 32 10.79 24.78 -31.10
CA GLU A 32 11.89 25.40 -30.35
C GLU A 32 13.27 25.21 -31.00
N SER A 33 13.45 24.15 -31.78
CA SER A 33 14.70 23.86 -32.50
C SER A 33 14.93 24.79 -33.71
N ALA A 34 13.85 25.35 -34.27
CA ALA A 34 13.92 26.30 -35.38
C ALA A 34 14.47 27.69 -34.97
N ARG A 35 14.52 27.99 -33.67
CA ARG A 35 15.08 29.24 -33.12
C ARG A 35 16.62 29.18 -33.10
N ARG A 36 17.30 30.31 -33.35
CA ARG A 36 18.78 30.38 -33.51
C ARG A 36 19.54 29.67 -32.36
N VAL A 37 20.44 28.76 -32.75
CA VAL A 37 21.16 27.84 -31.85
C VAL A 37 22.38 28.51 -31.22
N ARG A 38 22.35 28.71 -29.89
CA ARG A 38 23.55 28.90 -29.06
C ARG A 38 24.11 27.51 -28.70
N GLY A 39 25.43 27.34 -28.53
CA GLY A 39 26.08 26.02 -28.40
C GLY A 39 25.43 25.07 -27.37
N ASP A 40 25.13 25.57 -26.17
CA ASP A 40 24.48 24.79 -25.09
C ASP A 40 23.06 24.30 -25.44
N ARG A 41 22.34 25.04 -26.30
CA ARG A 41 20.99 24.69 -26.74
C ARG A 41 20.99 23.43 -27.61
N LYS A 42 22.05 23.20 -28.40
CA LYS A 42 22.16 22.03 -29.27
C LYS A 42 22.21 20.73 -28.44
N ALA A 43 22.94 20.73 -27.32
CA ALA A 43 23.03 19.59 -26.43
C ALA A 43 21.68 19.25 -25.78
N LEU A 44 20.93 20.27 -25.34
CA LEU A 44 19.60 20.10 -24.76
C LEU A 44 18.58 19.56 -25.77
N VAL A 45 18.58 20.07 -27.00
CA VAL A 45 17.72 19.58 -28.09
C VAL A 45 18.01 18.12 -28.41
N GLU A 46 19.29 17.75 -28.51
CA GLU A 46 19.67 16.37 -28.80
C GLU A 46 19.35 15.42 -27.64
N GLY A 47 19.56 15.87 -26.40
CA GLY A 47 19.16 15.12 -25.21
C GLY A 47 17.66 14.86 -25.16
N MET A 48 16.84 15.89 -25.40
CA MET A 48 15.39 15.77 -25.41
C MET A 48 14.91 14.84 -26.53
N ARG A 49 15.49 14.96 -27.74
CA ARG A 49 15.20 14.06 -28.87
C ARG A 49 15.52 12.61 -28.51
N GLY A 50 16.68 12.35 -27.91
CA GLY A 50 17.09 11.01 -27.49
C GLY A 50 16.15 10.39 -26.44
N HIS A 51 15.62 11.20 -25.51
CA HIS A 51 14.60 10.73 -24.56
C HIS A 51 13.27 10.40 -25.25
N LEU A 52 12.79 11.26 -26.16
CA LEU A 52 11.54 11.01 -26.89
C LEU A 52 11.64 9.78 -27.80
N GLU A 53 12.79 9.54 -28.43
CA GLU A 53 13.03 8.33 -29.24
C GLU A 53 13.00 7.06 -28.36
N LYS A 54 13.66 7.07 -27.20
CA LYS A 54 13.59 5.96 -26.23
C LYS A 54 12.17 5.72 -25.74
N ALA A 55 11.42 6.79 -25.45
CA ALA A 55 10.02 6.70 -25.05
C ALA A 55 9.17 6.08 -26.17
N ARG A 56 9.39 6.48 -27.41
CA ARG A 56 8.66 5.95 -28.57
C ARG A 56 8.99 4.48 -28.81
N ALA A 57 10.26 4.11 -28.79
CA ALA A 57 10.70 2.73 -28.93
C ALA A 57 10.04 1.83 -27.86
N ALA A 58 10.07 2.26 -26.59
CA ALA A 58 9.44 1.52 -25.50
C ALA A 58 7.90 1.46 -25.60
N ALA A 59 7.25 2.48 -26.17
CA ALA A 59 5.80 2.47 -26.42
C ALA A 59 5.40 1.51 -27.56
N ASP A 60 6.29 1.35 -28.54
CA ASP A 60 6.10 0.54 -29.74
C ASP A 60 6.52 -0.93 -29.57
N GLU A 61 7.25 -1.27 -28.50
CA GLU A 61 7.60 -2.66 -28.18
C GLU A 61 6.35 -3.54 -28.03
N ASP A 62 6.19 -4.46 -28.99
CA ASP A 62 5.17 -5.50 -29.01
C ASP A 62 5.65 -6.66 -28.13
N PHE A 63 5.31 -6.62 -26.84
CA PHE A 63 5.43 -7.80 -25.99
C PHE A 63 4.38 -8.81 -26.42
N GLY A 64 4.82 -9.85 -27.12
CA GLY A 64 3.99 -11.02 -27.41
C GLY A 64 3.49 -11.70 -26.13
N TRP A 65 2.70 -12.76 -26.29
CA TRP A 65 2.03 -13.48 -25.19
C TRP A 65 3.01 -14.08 -24.16
N ARG A 66 4.32 -14.03 -24.42
CA ARG A 66 5.40 -14.59 -23.61
C ARG A 66 5.87 -13.69 -22.46
N LYS A 67 5.42 -12.43 -22.35
CA LYS A 67 5.83 -11.53 -21.25
C LYS A 67 4.67 -10.67 -20.71
N PRO A 68 3.68 -11.27 -20.02
CA PRO A 68 2.62 -10.49 -19.34
C PRO A 68 3.16 -9.52 -18.28
N TRP A 69 4.39 -9.72 -17.80
CA TRP A 69 5.02 -8.89 -16.77
C TRP A 69 5.83 -7.70 -17.31
N SER A 70 6.31 -7.73 -18.56
CA SER A 70 7.19 -6.69 -19.11
C SER A 70 6.48 -5.43 -19.59
N GLY A 71 5.15 -5.47 -19.74
CA GLY A 71 4.37 -4.29 -20.07
C GLY A 71 4.47 -3.17 -19.03
N SER A 72 4.81 -3.51 -17.77
CA SER A 72 5.06 -2.54 -16.71
C SER A 72 6.40 -1.80 -16.90
N ALA A 73 7.49 -2.53 -17.14
CA ALA A 73 8.81 -1.96 -17.39
C ALA A 73 8.83 -1.03 -18.61
N ALA A 74 8.13 -1.41 -19.69
CA ALA A 74 8.02 -0.55 -20.86
C ALA A 74 7.24 0.73 -20.58
N ARG A 75 6.09 0.63 -19.89
CA ARG A 75 5.33 1.81 -19.47
C ARG A 75 6.18 2.74 -18.59
N GLU A 76 6.97 2.18 -17.69
CA GLU A 76 7.90 2.95 -16.84
C GLU A 76 9.00 3.64 -17.65
N GLY A 77 9.61 2.92 -18.59
CA GLY A 77 10.57 3.48 -19.52
C GLY A 77 9.98 4.65 -20.32
N VAL A 78 8.76 4.50 -20.81
CA VAL A 78 8.02 5.57 -21.51
C VAL A 78 7.80 6.77 -20.59
N CYS A 79 7.22 6.58 -19.40
CA CYS A 79 6.92 7.66 -18.47
C CYS A 79 8.16 8.38 -17.94
N SER A 80 9.24 7.66 -17.65
CA SER A 80 10.52 8.24 -17.20
C SER A 80 11.16 9.10 -18.30
N ASN A 81 11.19 8.60 -19.54
CA ASN A 81 11.74 9.37 -20.66
C ASN A 81 10.87 10.59 -21.03
N ILE A 82 9.54 10.48 -20.97
CA ILE A 82 8.63 11.64 -21.18
C ILE A 82 8.91 12.74 -20.13
N ARG A 83 8.99 12.38 -18.85
CA ARG A 83 9.28 13.36 -17.78
C ARG A 83 10.66 13.99 -17.91
N SER A 84 11.67 13.20 -18.28
CA SER A 84 13.01 13.73 -18.58
C SER A 84 12.97 14.75 -19.73
N ALA A 85 12.18 14.46 -20.78
CA ALA A 85 11.97 15.39 -21.88
C ALA A 85 11.22 16.67 -21.45
N GLU A 86 10.23 16.56 -20.55
CA GLU A 86 9.50 17.70 -20.00
C GLU A 86 10.40 18.64 -19.17
N VAL A 87 11.32 18.08 -18.37
CA VAL A 87 12.32 18.87 -17.63
C VAL A 87 13.25 19.62 -18.57
N LEU A 88 13.75 18.95 -19.62
CA LEU A 88 14.60 19.57 -20.64
C LEU A 88 13.86 20.64 -21.45
N LEU A 89 12.56 20.44 -21.69
CA LEU A 89 11.72 21.40 -22.39
C LEU A 89 11.62 22.73 -21.64
N ILE A 90 11.49 22.73 -20.31
CA ILE A 90 11.49 23.97 -19.50
C ILE A 90 12.78 24.79 -19.72
N GLN A 91 13.92 24.12 -19.94
CA GLN A 91 15.18 24.79 -20.24
C GLN A 91 15.24 25.37 -21.67
N LEU A 92 14.49 24.77 -22.61
CA LEU A 92 14.48 25.12 -24.03
C LEU A 92 13.47 26.21 -24.39
N VAL A 93 12.28 26.23 -23.78
CA VAL A 93 11.21 27.15 -24.16
C VAL A 93 11.60 28.63 -23.96
N SER A 94 10.84 29.50 -24.62
CA SER A 94 10.96 30.95 -24.42
C SER A 94 10.61 31.36 -22.98
N ASP A 95 11.08 32.54 -22.56
CA ASP A 95 10.78 33.09 -21.22
C ASP A 95 9.28 33.28 -20.99
N GLU A 96 8.55 33.72 -22.01
CA GLU A 96 7.09 33.88 -21.98
C GLU A 96 6.36 32.53 -21.78
N GLU A 97 6.82 31.49 -22.47
CA GLU A 97 6.21 30.17 -22.38
C GLU A 97 6.60 29.43 -21.09
N ALA A 98 7.83 29.63 -20.60
CA ALA A 98 8.23 29.19 -19.27
C ALA A 98 7.36 29.85 -18.19
N ALA A 99 7.10 31.16 -18.29
CA ALA A 99 6.21 31.87 -17.37
C ALA A 99 4.78 31.31 -17.39
N GLY A 100 4.25 31.00 -18.59
CA GLY A 100 2.94 30.35 -18.74
C GLY A 100 2.85 28.99 -18.05
N ARG A 101 3.93 28.20 -18.08
CA ARG A 101 4.03 26.87 -17.45
C ARG A 101 4.35 26.90 -15.96
N ALA A 102 4.74 28.05 -15.40
CA ALA A 102 5.17 28.15 -14.00
C ALA A 102 4.08 27.71 -13.01
N SER A 103 2.80 27.98 -13.32
CA SER A 103 1.67 27.56 -12.49
C SER A 103 1.47 26.04 -12.48
N GLU A 104 1.60 25.39 -13.64
CA GLU A 104 1.53 23.93 -13.79
C GLU A 104 2.68 23.25 -13.05
N VAL A 105 3.91 23.75 -13.23
CA VAL A 105 5.10 23.25 -12.50
C VAL A 105 4.90 23.38 -10.99
N MET A 106 4.39 24.52 -10.52
CA MET A 106 4.13 24.72 -9.10
C MET A 106 3.04 23.79 -8.56
N ALA A 107 2.02 23.46 -9.34
CA ALA A 107 0.99 22.50 -8.95
C ALA A 107 1.61 21.11 -8.71
N LEU A 108 2.38 20.60 -9.67
CA LEU A 108 3.11 19.33 -9.56
C LEU A 108 4.07 19.30 -8.37
N VAL A 109 4.80 20.39 -8.15
CA VAL A 109 5.71 20.53 -7.00
C VAL A 109 4.96 20.50 -5.68
N LYS A 110 3.79 21.15 -5.58
CA LYS A 110 2.98 21.14 -4.35
C LYS A 110 2.41 19.75 -4.05
N ASP A 111 2.07 18.99 -5.08
CA ASP A 111 1.45 17.68 -4.95
C ASP A 111 2.44 16.60 -4.50
N HIS A 112 3.71 16.69 -4.93
CA HIS A 112 4.70 15.62 -4.72
C HIS A 112 5.93 16.01 -3.87
N MET A 113 6.07 17.26 -3.44
CA MET A 113 7.19 17.69 -2.58
C MET A 113 6.70 18.17 -1.22
N ASP A 114 7.49 17.94 -0.18
CA ASP A 114 7.22 18.40 1.19
C ASP A 114 7.13 19.93 1.27
N ALA A 115 6.30 20.43 2.19
CA ALA A 115 6.05 21.87 2.37
C ALA A 115 7.33 22.66 2.72
N ASP A 116 8.26 22.01 3.42
CA ASP A 116 9.50 22.62 3.91
C ASP A 116 10.68 22.46 2.93
N ASP A 117 10.49 21.82 1.76
CA ASP A 117 11.59 21.69 0.78
C ASP A 117 12.04 23.08 0.31
N PRO A 118 13.34 23.42 0.44
CA PRO A 118 13.85 24.75 0.09
C PRO A 118 13.57 25.15 -1.36
N ARG A 119 13.48 24.20 -2.29
CA ARG A 119 13.18 24.44 -3.71
C ARG A 119 11.71 24.79 -3.91
N ARG A 120 10.79 24.10 -3.22
CA ARG A 120 9.36 24.41 -3.23
C ARG A 120 9.10 25.81 -2.68
N VAL A 121 9.70 26.15 -1.53
CA VAL A 121 9.55 27.47 -0.92
C VAL A 121 10.11 28.57 -1.82
N ARG A 122 11.31 28.37 -2.38
CA ARG A 122 11.94 29.34 -3.27
C ARG A 122 11.13 29.55 -4.56
N LEU A 123 10.60 28.48 -5.15
CA LEU A 123 9.75 28.57 -6.33
C LEU A 123 8.43 29.29 -5.99
N ALA A 124 7.82 29.02 -4.83
CA ALA A 124 6.61 29.71 -4.38
C ALA A 124 6.82 31.24 -4.29
N LEU A 125 7.96 31.67 -3.76
CA LEU A 125 8.31 33.09 -3.62
C LEU A 125 8.52 33.77 -4.97
N ARG A 126 9.11 33.06 -5.95
CA ARG A 126 9.36 33.58 -7.30
C ARG A 126 8.19 33.41 -8.26
N LEU A 127 7.16 32.64 -7.91
CA LEU A 127 6.05 32.32 -8.79
C LEU A 127 5.33 33.56 -9.34
N ARG A 128 5.01 34.53 -8.49
CA ARG A 128 4.29 35.75 -8.91
C ARG A 128 5.12 36.62 -9.86
N PRO A 129 6.40 36.92 -9.58
CA PRO A 129 7.31 37.57 -10.54
C PRO A 129 7.47 36.81 -11.86
N ILE A 130 7.58 35.48 -11.82
CA ILE A 130 7.72 34.66 -13.03
C ILE A 130 6.49 34.81 -13.92
N ILE A 131 5.28 34.69 -13.33
CA ILE A 131 4.02 34.79 -14.07
C ILE A 131 3.80 36.20 -14.64
N SER A 132 4.32 37.25 -13.99
CA SER A 132 4.25 38.62 -14.51
C SER A 132 5.26 38.91 -15.63
N GLY A 133 6.11 37.94 -16.00
CA GLY A 133 7.09 38.07 -17.09
C GLY A 133 8.51 38.42 -16.62
N ASP A 134 8.74 38.60 -15.32
CA ASP A 134 10.06 38.90 -14.74
C ASP A 134 10.85 37.62 -14.44
N ILE A 135 10.97 36.76 -15.45
CA ILE A 135 11.69 35.49 -15.36
C ILE A 135 13.18 35.70 -15.60
N THR A 136 14.01 35.16 -14.70
CA THR A 136 15.46 35.15 -14.84
C THR A 136 15.96 33.77 -15.29
N PRO A 137 17.17 33.66 -15.88
CA PRO A 137 17.76 32.36 -16.18
C PRO A 137 17.88 31.44 -14.95
N SER A 138 18.06 32.03 -13.75
CA SER A 138 18.10 31.27 -12.50
C SER A 138 16.73 30.75 -12.08
N ASP A 139 15.64 31.46 -12.39
CA ASP A 139 14.28 30.99 -12.11
C ASP A 139 13.93 29.80 -12.99
N ARG A 140 14.39 29.81 -14.25
CA ARG A 140 14.22 28.67 -15.16
C ARG A 140 14.94 27.42 -14.66
N ASP A 141 16.19 27.56 -14.22
CA ASP A 141 16.93 26.45 -13.60
C ASP A 141 16.24 25.95 -12.32
N LEU A 142 15.72 26.88 -11.50
CA LEU A 142 14.93 26.52 -10.31
C LEU A 142 13.67 25.75 -10.67
N MET A 143 12.92 26.16 -11.70
CA MET A 143 11.74 25.47 -12.19
C MET A 143 12.08 24.05 -12.69
N ALA A 144 13.13 23.92 -13.50
CA ALA A 144 13.55 22.62 -14.03
C ALA A 144 13.96 21.66 -12.90
N ARG A 145 14.76 22.13 -11.93
CA ARG A 145 15.18 21.32 -10.77
C ARG A 145 14.05 20.98 -9.83
N ALA A 146 13.10 21.89 -9.61
CA ALA A 146 11.93 21.62 -8.80
C ALA A 146 11.00 20.59 -9.47
N LEU A 147 10.83 20.69 -10.79
CA LEU A 147 10.06 19.73 -11.57
C LEU A 147 10.70 18.34 -11.56
N ASP A 148 12.02 18.26 -11.78
CA ASP A 148 12.78 17.00 -11.72
C ASP A 148 12.68 16.33 -10.34
N ALA A 149 12.76 17.13 -9.28
CA ALA A 149 12.56 16.66 -7.91
C ALA A 149 11.14 16.12 -7.71
N ALA A 150 10.11 16.85 -8.12
CA ALA A 150 8.73 16.42 -8.02
C ALA A 150 8.48 15.10 -8.76
N TYR A 151 9.06 14.94 -9.96
CA TYR A 151 8.98 13.69 -10.72
C TYR A 151 9.72 12.52 -10.05
N SER A 152 10.85 12.79 -9.40
CA SER A 152 11.58 11.78 -8.64
C SER A 152 10.77 11.29 -7.43
N HIS A 153 10.11 12.19 -6.70
CA HIS A 153 9.22 11.82 -5.59
C HIS A 153 8.00 11.02 -6.07
N LEU A 154 7.39 11.44 -7.19
CA LEU A 154 6.33 10.66 -7.84
C LEU A 154 6.83 9.26 -8.24
N ASP A 155 8.06 9.13 -8.74
CA ASP A 155 8.63 7.83 -9.08
C ASP A 155 8.82 6.91 -7.88
N ASP A 156 9.26 7.45 -6.74
CA ASP A 156 9.39 6.70 -5.49
C ASP A 156 8.04 6.21 -4.97
N GLU A 157 6.99 7.03 -5.05
CA GLU A 157 5.61 6.63 -4.73
C GLU A 157 5.16 5.47 -5.61
N LEU A 158 5.36 5.59 -6.92
CA LEU A 158 5.01 4.53 -7.86
C LEU A 158 5.88 3.28 -7.64
N ALA A 159 7.14 3.41 -7.20
CA ALA A 159 8.03 2.28 -6.90
C ALA A 159 7.55 1.46 -5.69
N ARG A 160 7.06 2.13 -4.64
CA ARG A 160 6.44 1.45 -3.49
C ARG A 160 5.22 0.63 -3.91
N VAL A 161 4.35 1.23 -4.74
CA VAL A 161 3.18 0.54 -5.31
C VAL A 161 3.57 -0.69 -6.13
N ARG A 162 4.67 -0.61 -6.90
CA ARG A 162 5.20 -1.75 -7.67
C ARG A 162 5.69 -2.88 -6.77
N SER A 163 6.51 -2.56 -5.76
CA SER A 163 7.02 -3.56 -4.81
C SER A 163 5.87 -4.28 -4.13
N LEU A 164 4.85 -3.54 -3.67
CA LEU A 164 3.66 -4.12 -3.06
C LEU A 164 2.92 -5.07 -4.02
N ARG A 165 2.73 -4.66 -5.28
CA ARG A 165 2.11 -5.53 -6.29
C ARG A 165 2.92 -6.82 -6.52
N ASN A 166 4.25 -6.71 -6.60
CA ASN A 166 5.12 -7.87 -6.81
C ASN A 166 5.08 -8.82 -5.60
N ILE A 167 5.11 -8.28 -4.38
CA ILE A 167 4.97 -9.05 -3.14
C ILE A 167 3.60 -9.75 -3.10
N LEU A 168 2.51 -9.05 -3.45
CA LEU A 168 1.17 -9.63 -3.50
C LEU A 168 1.08 -10.79 -4.50
N TRP A 169 1.69 -10.67 -5.67
CA TRP A 169 1.75 -11.77 -6.64
C TRP A 169 2.61 -12.93 -6.13
N ALA A 170 3.79 -12.66 -5.56
CA ALA A 170 4.64 -13.68 -4.98
C ALA A 170 3.90 -14.46 -3.88
N ALA A 171 3.22 -13.75 -2.97
CA ALA A 171 2.36 -14.34 -1.95
C ALA A 171 1.21 -15.15 -2.57
N THR A 172 0.58 -14.64 -3.63
CA THR A 172 -0.51 -15.34 -4.34
C THR A 172 -0.02 -16.67 -4.90
N PHE A 173 1.13 -16.68 -5.59
CA PHE A 173 1.71 -17.90 -6.14
C PHE A 173 2.14 -18.87 -5.05
N LEU A 174 2.68 -18.38 -3.93
CA LEU A 174 3.08 -19.21 -2.80
C LEU A 174 1.88 -19.90 -2.15
N VAL A 175 0.81 -19.14 -1.85
CA VAL A 175 -0.41 -19.70 -1.25
C VAL A 175 -1.09 -20.65 -2.23
N LEU A 176 -1.19 -20.28 -3.50
CA LEU A 176 -1.75 -21.14 -4.54
C LEU A 176 -0.94 -22.44 -4.67
N PHE A 177 0.38 -22.38 -4.64
CA PHE A 177 1.24 -23.55 -4.63
C PHE A 177 0.97 -24.44 -3.41
N GLY A 178 0.77 -23.85 -2.23
CA GLY A 178 0.37 -24.57 -1.02
C GLY A 178 -0.97 -25.29 -1.17
N VAL A 179 -2.00 -24.60 -1.66
CA VAL A 179 -3.34 -25.16 -1.92
C VAL A 179 -3.25 -26.30 -2.95
N VAL A 180 -2.57 -26.09 -4.08
CA VAL A 180 -2.40 -27.14 -5.10
C VAL A 180 -1.63 -28.35 -4.53
N SER A 181 -0.57 -28.10 -3.75
CA SER A 181 0.19 -29.19 -3.12
C SER A 181 -0.66 -29.97 -2.13
N LEU A 182 -1.54 -29.29 -1.40
CA LEU A 182 -2.48 -29.91 -0.45
C LEU A 182 -3.52 -30.76 -1.18
N ALA A 183 -4.13 -30.23 -2.23
CA ALA A 183 -5.05 -30.97 -3.09
C ALA A 183 -4.39 -32.22 -3.70
N LEU A 184 -3.17 -32.09 -4.23
CA LEU A 184 -2.39 -33.21 -4.75
C LEU A 184 -2.08 -34.23 -3.66
N TYR A 185 -1.67 -33.78 -2.47
CA TYR A 185 -1.38 -34.67 -1.35
C TYR A 185 -2.63 -35.44 -0.90
N GLY A 186 -3.78 -34.78 -0.75
CA GLY A 186 -5.05 -35.44 -0.44
C GLY A 186 -5.48 -36.43 -1.52
N TRP A 187 -5.23 -36.11 -2.78
CA TRP A 187 -5.51 -37.01 -3.89
C TRP A 187 -4.68 -38.29 -3.85
N PHE A 188 -3.37 -38.18 -3.56
CA PHE A 188 -2.47 -39.33 -3.46
C PHE A 188 -2.54 -40.07 -2.11
N SER A 189 -3.01 -39.42 -1.05
CA SER A 189 -3.07 -39.99 0.31
C SER A 189 -4.33 -39.52 1.06
N PRO A 190 -5.52 -40.03 0.67
CA PRO A 190 -6.81 -39.57 1.24
C PRO A 190 -6.95 -39.87 2.74
N SER A 191 -6.37 -40.98 3.20
CA SER A 191 -6.48 -41.43 4.60
C SER A 191 -5.67 -40.59 5.58
N SER A 192 -4.58 -39.93 5.14
CA SER A 192 -3.71 -39.12 6.01
C SER A 192 -4.33 -37.77 6.39
N LEU A 193 -5.16 -37.20 5.51
CA LEU A 193 -5.84 -35.92 5.71
C LEU A 193 -7.37 -36.08 5.69
N SER A 194 -7.88 -37.11 6.36
CA SER A 194 -9.32 -37.34 6.40
C SER A 194 -10.04 -36.22 7.16
N LEU A 195 -10.92 -35.49 6.48
CA LEU A 195 -11.81 -34.48 7.07
C LEU A 195 -13.24 -35.02 7.26
N CYS A 196 -13.35 -36.31 7.58
CA CYS A 196 -14.62 -36.97 7.87
C CYS A 196 -14.97 -36.89 9.36
N PHE A 197 -16.20 -36.49 9.66
CA PHE A 197 -16.72 -36.37 11.02
C PHE A 197 -17.56 -37.60 11.37
N SER A 198 -17.56 -37.98 12.65
CA SER A 198 -18.42 -39.06 13.16
C SER A 198 -19.24 -38.46 14.31
N PRO A 199 -20.41 -37.88 14.00
CA PRO A 199 -21.25 -37.28 15.02
C PRO A 199 -21.63 -38.32 16.07
N GLY A 200 -21.60 -37.94 17.35
CA GLY A 200 -21.92 -38.83 18.46
C GLY A 200 -23.39 -39.22 18.44
N SER A 201 -23.75 -40.29 17.73
CA SER A 201 -25.10 -40.85 17.77
C SER A 201 -25.35 -41.48 19.16
N GLY A 202 -26.39 -41.01 19.84
CA GLY A 202 -26.79 -41.45 21.19
C GLY A 202 -27.33 -42.89 21.26
N SER A 203 -27.13 -43.72 20.23
CA SER A 203 -27.51 -45.13 20.18
C SER A 203 -26.37 -45.95 19.59
N SER A 204 -25.84 -46.88 20.39
CA SER A 204 -24.58 -47.62 20.16
C SER A 204 -24.55 -48.59 18.95
N ARG A 205 -25.37 -48.38 17.90
CA ARG A 205 -25.51 -49.29 16.75
C ARG A 205 -25.48 -48.63 15.37
N ASP A 206 -25.75 -47.33 15.25
CA ASP A 206 -25.63 -46.59 13.98
C ASP A 206 -24.46 -45.62 14.08
N VAL A 207 -23.43 -45.83 13.27
CA VAL A 207 -22.31 -44.89 13.14
C VAL A 207 -22.46 -44.18 11.81
N ASP A 208 -22.81 -42.90 11.89
CA ASP A 208 -22.79 -42.03 10.72
C ASP A 208 -21.37 -41.47 10.53
N VAL A 209 -20.86 -41.60 9.31
CA VAL A 209 -19.60 -40.98 8.89
C VAL A 209 -19.91 -39.99 7.79
N VAL A 210 -19.65 -38.72 8.09
CA VAL A 210 -19.93 -37.59 7.20
C VAL A 210 -18.62 -37.08 6.63
N CYS A 211 -18.41 -37.29 5.33
CA CYS A 211 -17.28 -36.74 4.60
C CYS A 211 -17.76 -35.58 3.69
N PRO A 212 -16.84 -34.68 3.26
CA PRO A 212 -17.19 -33.55 2.41
C PRO A 212 -17.94 -33.92 1.12
N THR A 213 -17.61 -35.09 0.53
CA THR A 213 -18.18 -35.55 -0.74
C THR A 213 -19.36 -36.51 -0.57
N ALA A 214 -19.30 -37.39 0.44
CA ALA A 214 -20.27 -38.46 0.66
C ALA A 214 -20.61 -38.68 2.14
N GLU A 215 -21.86 -39.10 2.38
CA GLU A 215 -22.37 -39.49 3.69
C GLU A 215 -22.52 -41.02 3.72
N HIS A 216 -22.04 -41.66 4.77
CA HIS A 216 -22.07 -43.11 4.94
C HIS A 216 -22.81 -43.47 6.23
N HIS A 217 -23.95 -44.13 6.08
CA HIS A 217 -24.68 -44.74 7.19
C HIS A 217 -24.16 -46.15 7.41
N ILE A 218 -23.52 -46.40 8.55
CA ILE A 218 -22.95 -47.71 8.84
C ILE A 218 -23.63 -48.33 10.06
N VAL A 219 -24.39 -49.39 9.80
CA VAL A 219 -24.99 -50.22 10.85
C VAL A 219 -23.91 -51.14 11.40
N GLN A 220 -23.42 -50.86 12.60
CA GLN A 220 -22.34 -51.62 13.20
C GLN A 220 -22.87 -52.92 13.82
N LYS A 221 -22.35 -54.07 13.37
CA LYS A 221 -22.75 -55.37 13.91
C LYS A 221 -22.02 -55.66 15.24
N PRO A 222 -22.67 -56.38 16.19
CA PRO A 222 -22.01 -56.75 17.45
C PRO A 222 -20.77 -57.61 17.20
N GLY A 223 -19.61 -57.17 17.69
CA GLY A 223 -18.33 -57.90 17.60
C GLY A 223 -17.41 -57.48 16.45
N GLU A 224 -17.81 -56.53 15.60
CA GLU A 224 -16.93 -55.93 14.59
C GLU A 224 -16.06 -54.81 15.19
N ALA A 225 -14.84 -54.65 14.66
CA ALA A 225 -13.94 -53.57 15.05
C ALA A 225 -14.55 -52.19 14.75
N LYS A 226 -14.19 -51.17 15.54
CA LYS A 226 -14.62 -49.78 15.31
C LYS A 226 -14.11 -49.32 13.95
N ILE A 227 -15.01 -48.81 13.11
CA ILE A 227 -14.64 -48.34 11.76
C ILE A 227 -13.93 -47.00 11.91
N ASP A 228 -12.72 -46.91 11.38
CA ASP A 228 -11.99 -45.66 11.35
C ASP A 228 -12.60 -44.73 10.27
N PRO A 229 -13.03 -43.51 10.62
CA PRO A 229 -13.60 -42.55 9.67
C PRO A 229 -12.64 -42.22 8.51
N SER A 230 -11.33 -42.35 8.73
CA SER A 230 -10.30 -42.12 7.71
C SER A 230 -10.32 -43.12 6.56
N SER A 231 -10.90 -44.31 6.77
CA SER A 231 -11.05 -45.35 5.73
C SER A 231 -12.09 -45.00 4.66
N LYS A 232 -12.96 -44.02 4.94
CA LYS A 232 -14.04 -43.56 4.06
C LYS A 232 -13.74 -42.23 3.37
N ALA A 233 -12.55 -41.68 3.59
CA ALA A 233 -12.11 -40.46 2.94
C ALA A 233 -11.93 -40.68 1.43
N ASP A 234 -12.48 -39.75 0.64
CA ASP A 234 -12.36 -39.76 -0.82
C ASP A 234 -11.24 -38.82 -1.28
N PRO A 235 -10.49 -39.17 -2.35
CA PRO A 235 -9.47 -38.28 -2.93
C PRO A 235 -9.96 -36.86 -3.28
N THR A 236 -11.26 -36.70 -3.53
CA THR A 236 -11.89 -35.42 -3.91
C THR A 236 -12.36 -34.58 -2.71
N ASP A 237 -12.25 -35.09 -1.47
CA ASP A 237 -12.74 -34.41 -0.27
C ASP A 237 -12.07 -33.04 -0.07
N ILE A 238 -10.74 -32.98 -0.21
CA ILE A 238 -9.97 -31.73 -0.04
C ILE A 238 -10.35 -30.72 -1.13
N VAL A 239 -10.41 -31.16 -2.40
CA VAL A 239 -10.77 -30.30 -3.53
C VAL A 239 -12.16 -29.69 -3.35
N THR A 240 -13.10 -30.48 -2.83
CA THR A 240 -14.48 -30.02 -2.57
C THR A 240 -14.51 -28.92 -1.50
N ILE A 241 -13.72 -29.08 -0.43
CA ILE A 241 -13.57 -28.07 0.63
C ILE A 241 -12.92 -26.80 0.09
N GLU A 242 -11.84 -26.94 -0.69
CA GLU A 242 -11.14 -25.80 -1.27
C GLU A 242 -12.06 -24.99 -2.18
N ILE A 243 -12.88 -25.65 -3.02
CA ILE A 243 -13.88 -24.98 -3.86
C ILE A 243 -14.91 -24.23 -3.01
N ALA A 244 -15.42 -24.84 -1.93
CA ALA A 244 -16.34 -24.17 -1.01
C ALA A 244 -15.69 -22.94 -0.34
N GLY A 245 -14.42 -23.07 0.08
CA GLY A 245 -13.62 -21.97 0.63
C GLY A 245 -13.42 -20.83 -0.36
N ILE A 246 -13.12 -21.15 -1.62
CA ILE A 246 -13.00 -20.17 -2.72
C ILE A 246 -14.34 -19.46 -2.92
N ALA A 247 -15.46 -20.18 -2.90
CA ALA A 247 -16.79 -19.58 -3.04
C ALA A 247 -17.07 -18.58 -1.91
N GLY A 248 -16.74 -18.94 -0.66
CA GLY A 248 -16.84 -18.03 0.49
C GLY A 248 -15.96 -16.78 0.34
N ALA A 249 -14.70 -16.95 -0.08
CA ALA A 249 -13.79 -15.84 -0.33
C ALA A 249 -14.25 -14.95 -1.50
N ALA A 250 -14.80 -15.52 -2.56
CA ALA A 250 -15.31 -14.78 -3.72
C ALA A 250 -16.39 -13.77 -3.32
N LEU A 251 -17.28 -14.13 -2.38
CA LEU A 251 -18.28 -13.20 -1.85
C LEU A 251 -17.63 -11.98 -1.18
N THR A 252 -16.54 -12.19 -0.44
CA THR A 252 -15.79 -11.08 0.19
C THR A 252 -15.10 -10.19 -0.84
N VAL A 253 -14.58 -10.78 -1.92
CA VAL A 253 -13.97 -10.05 -3.04
C VAL A 253 -15.02 -9.17 -3.72
N ILE A 254 -16.19 -9.73 -4.07
CA ILE A 254 -17.28 -8.99 -4.71
C ILE A 254 -17.72 -7.81 -3.83
N ALA A 255 -17.89 -8.02 -2.52
CA ALA A 255 -18.24 -6.95 -1.59
C ALA A 255 -17.16 -5.86 -1.49
N SER A 256 -15.88 -6.24 -1.59
CA SER A 256 -14.76 -5.30 -1.60
C SER A 256 -14.70 -4.49 -2.90
N LEU A 257 -14.92 -5.12 -4.05
CA LEU A 257 -14.85 -4.47 -5.36
C LEU A 257 -15.94 -3.42 -5.55
N ARG A 258 -17.14 -3.61 -4.99
CA ARG A 258 -18.24 -2.63 -5.04
C ARG A 258 -17.90 -1.29 -4.38
N ARG A 259 -16.92 -1.26 -3.47
CA ARG A 259 -16.46 -0.03 -2.80
C ARG A 259 -15.41 0.75 -3.59
N ILE A 260 -14.92 0.20 -4.69
CA ILE A 260 -13.91 0.83 -5.53
C ILE A 260 -14.62 1.76 -6.52
N ARG A 261 -14.59 3.07 -6.25
CA ARG A 261 -14.98 4.10 -7.22
C ARG A 261 -13.71 4.64 -7.88
N GLY A 262 -13.64 4.57 -9.20
CA GLY A 262 -12.59 5.19 -10.03
C GLY A 262 -11.16 4.90 -9.57
N THR A 263 -10.54 3.82 -10.03
CA THR A 263 -9.10 3.62 -9.76
C THR A 263 -8.27 4.45 -10.73
N ASP A 264 -7.89 5.65 -10.32
CA ASP A 264 -6.87 6.45 -11.02
C ASP A 264 -5.46 5.86 -10.88
N SER A 265 -5.29 4.86 -10.00
CA SER A 265 -4.02 4.18 -9.81
C SER A 265 -3.70 3.25 -11.00
N PRO A 266 -2.59 3.48 -11.72
CA PRO A 266 -2.22 2.72 -12.92
C PRO A 266 -1.82 1.26 -12.66
N TYR A 267 -1.94 0.78 -11.42
CA TYR A 267 -1.39 -0.51 -10.98
C TYR A 267 -2.41 -1.50 -10.43
N MET A 268 -3.71 -1.17 -10.42
CA MET A 268 -4.81 -2.08 -10.02
C MET A 268 -4.49 -2.88 -8.73
N LEU A 269 -3.81 -2.26 -7.75
CA LEU A 269 -3.46 -2.88 -6.47
C LEU A 269 -4.64 -3.59 -5.79
N PRO A 270 -5.86 -3.01 -5.77
CA PRO A 270 -7.02 -3.69 -5.20
C PRO A 270 -7.34 -5.01 -5.89
N LEU A 271 -7.13 -5.10 -7.20
CA LEU A 271 -7.36 -6.33 -7.95
C LEU A 271 -6.33 -7.41 -7.57
N ALA A 272 -5.05 -7.05 -7.44
CA ALA A 272 -4.02 -7.99 -7.00
C ALA A 272 -4.33 -8.55 -5.60
N SER A 273 -4.74 -7.69 -4.67
CA SER A 273 -5.16 -8.13 -3.34
C SER A 273 -6.43 -8.98 -3.36
N ALA A 274 -7.36 -8.74 -4.28
CA ALA A 274 -8.57 -9.52 -4.46
C ALA A 274 -8.27 -10.92 -5.01
N VAL A 275 -7.30 -11.05 -5.91
CA VAL A 275 -6.88 -12.35 -6.45
C VAL A 275 -6.23 -13.20 -5.35
N LEU A 276 -5.39 -12.61 -4.51
CA LEU A 276 -4.77 -13.30 -3.37
C LEU A 276 -5.81 -13.91 -2.41
N LYS A 277 -6.96 -13.25 -2.25
CA LYS A 277 -8.05 -13.70 -1.35
C LYS A 277 -8.66 -15.05 -1.70
N LEU A 278 -8.59 -15.46 -2.98
CA LEU A 278 -9.20 -16.71 -3.42
C LEU A 278 -8.43 -17.93 -2.88
N PRO A 279 -7.12 -18.10 -3.16
CA PRO A 279 -6.37 -19.22 -2.62
C PRO A 279 -6.22 -19.15 -1.09
N THR A 280 -6.15 -17.97 -0.48
CA THR A 280 -6.17 -17.87 0.99
C THR A 280 -7.51 -18.31 1.58
N GLY A 281 -8.62 -18.08 0.89
CA GLY A 281 -9.94 -18.60 1.26
C GLY A 281 -10.00 -20.13 1.23
N ALA A 282 -9.44 -20.74 0.19
CA ALA A 282 -9.32 -22.20 0.07
C ALA A 282 -8.53 -22.78 1.26
N LEU A 283 -7.35 -22.20 1.53
CA LEU A 283 -6.48 -22.63 2.63
C LEU A 283 -7.14 -22.43 3.99
N SER A 284 -7.83 -21.30 4.19
CA SER A 284 -8.58 -20.99 5.42
C SER A 284 -9.70 -22.00 5.67
N ALA A 285 -10.41 -22.43 4.63
CA ALA A 285 -11.46 -23.44 4.73
C ALA A 285 -10.91 -24.79 5.21
N PHE A 286 -9.81 -25.25 4.63
CA PHE A 286 -9.14 -26.48 5.06
C PHE A 286 -8.66 -26.40 6.51
N LEU A 287 -7.94 -25.32 6.87
CA LEU A 287 -7.44 -25.13 8.23
C LEU A 287 -8.59 -25.02 9.25
N GLY A 288 -9.68 -24.33 8.90
CA GLY A 288 -10.85 -24.21 9.76
C GLY A 288 -11.51 -25.56 10.06
N LEU A 289 -11.70 -26.41 9.05
CA LEU A 289 -12.23 -27.76 9.25
C LEU A 289 -11.26 -28.67 10.02
N LEU A 290 -9.94 -28.50 9.85
CA LEU A 290 -8.94 -29.17 10.67
C LEU A 290 -9.06 -28.77 12.16
N LEU A 291 -9.31 -27.49 12.45
CA LEU A 291 -9.51 -27.00 13.82
C LEU A 291 -10.78 -27.58 14.45
N ILE A 292 -11.87 -27.67 13.69
CA ILE A 292 -13.11 -28.33 14.14
C ILE A 292 -12.83 -29.81 14.46
N ARG A 293 -12.16 -30.51 13.54
CA ARG A 293 -11.79 -31.93 13.73
C ARG A 293 -10.87 -32.14 14.93
N GLY A 294 -9.94 -31.22 15.17
CA GLY A 294 -9.05 -31.24 16.33
C GLY A 294 -9.74 -30.93 17.66
N ALA A 295 -11.06 -30.73 17.68
CA ALA A 295 -11.85 -30.36 18.85
C ALA A 295 -11.35 -29.09 19.55
N PHE A 296 -10.64 -28.21 18.83
CA PHE A 296 -10.14 -26.94 19.36
C PHE A 296 -11.27 -25.93 19.60
N VAL A 297 -12.43 -26.14 18.96
CA VAL A 297 -13.62 -25.30 19.12
C VAL A 297 -14.69 -26.10 19.87
N PRO A 298 -14.93 -25.81 21.16
CA PRO A 298 -15.91 -26.52 21.97
C PRO A 298 -17.31 -26.39 21.35
N GLY A 299 -18.04 -27.51 21.20
CA GLY A 299 -19.44 -27.53 20.75
C GLY A 299 -19.67 -27.47 19.24
N LEU A 300 -18.61 -27.50 18.42
CA LEU A 300 -18.71 -27.56 16.94
C LEU A 300 -18.16 -28.85 16.32
N SER A 301 -17.73 -29.81 17.15
CA SER A 301 -16.99 -31.01 16.72
C SER A 301 -17.83 -32.05 15.97
N ASP A 302 -19.17 -31.98 16.09
CA ASP A 302 -20.11 -32.91 15.45
C ASP A 302 -20.81 -32.20 14.29
N LEU A 303 -20.24 -32.33 13.10
CA LEU A 303 -20.89 -31.91 11.86
C LEU A 303 -21.72 -33.08 11.33
N ASP A 304 -23.04 -32.92 11.35
CA ASP A 304 -24.01 -34.01 11.14
C ASP A 304 -24.34 -34.26 9.67
N THR A 305 -24.03 -33.31 8.78
CA THR A 305 -24.34 -33.42 7.34
C THR A 305 -23.25 -32.81 6.46
N ARG A 306 -23.11 -33.29 5.22
CA ARG A 306 -22.19 -32.73 4.23
C ARG A 306 -22.47 -31.24 3.99
N ALA A 307 -23.74 -30.86 4.02
CA ALA A 307 -24.16 -29.48 3.80
C ALA A 307 -23.61 -28.56 4.89
N GLN A 308 -23.58 -29.02 6.16
CA GLN A 308 -22.94 -28.29 7.24
C GLN A 308 -21.42 -28.21 7.06
N VAL A 309 -20.76 -29.30 6.66
CA VAL A 309 -19.31 -29.29 6.38
C VAL A 309 -18.96 -28.27 5.30
N LEU A 310 -19.69 -28.27 4.18
CA LEU A 310 -19.46 -27.32 3.09
C LEU A 310 -19.84 -25.88 3.45
N ALA A 311 -20.90 -25.69 4.25
CA ALA A 311 -21.28 -24.37 4.75
C ALA A 311 -20.20 -23.79 5.68
N TRP A 312 -19.64 -24.60 6.57
CA TRP A 312 -18.52 -24.19 7.42
C TRP A 312 -17.25 -23.93 6.61
N ALA A 313 -16.94 -24.76 5.61
CA ALA A 313 -15.83 -24.50 4.69
C ALA A 313 -15.97 -23.13 4.00
N ALA A 314 -17.15 -22.81 3.46
CA ALA A 314 -17.43 -21.51 2.87
C ALA A 314 -17.36 -20.37 3.90
N ALA A 315 -17.87 -20.58 5.12
CA ALA A 315 -17.81 -19.60 6.20
C ALA A 315 -16.35 -19.28 6.59
N PHE A 316 -15.50 -20.30 6.75
CA PHE A 316 -14.07 -20.12 7.02
C PHE A 316 -13.32 -19.47 5.86
N GLY A 317 -13.69 -19.78 4.62
CA GLY A 317 -13.17 -19.10 3.43
C GLY A 317 -13.51 -17.61 3.41
N ALA A 318 -14.73 -17.23 3.81
CA ALA A 318 -15.14 -15.84 3.98
C ALA A 318 -14.47 -15.16 5.20
N ALA A 319 -14.24 -15.92 6.27
CA ALA A 319 -13.65 -15.45 7.52
C ALA A 319 -12.12 -15.32 7.52
N GLN A 320 -11.46 -15.49 6.37
CA GLN A 320 -10.00 -15.38 6.21
C GLN A 320 -9.37 -14.11 6.82
N HIS A 321 -10.13 -13.01 6.89
CA HIS A 321 -9.68 -11.74 7.49
C HIS A 321 -9.61 -11.75 9.02
N LEU A 322 -10.34 -12.63 9.71
CA LEU A 322 -10.28 -12.76 11.16
C LEU A 322 -9.01 -13.49 11.60
N VAL A 323 -8.66 -14.55 10.88
CA VAL A 323 -7.47 -15.36 11.16
C VAL A 323 -6.19 -14.57 10.90
N THR A 324 -6.13 -13.84 9.78
CA THR A 324 -4.97 -12.99 9.44
C THR A 324 -4.76 -11.86 10.43
N ARG A 325 -5.84 -11.19 10.88
CA ARG A 325 -5.74 -10.16 11.94
C ARG A 325 -5.23 -10.71 13.26
N LEU A 326 -5.72 -11.88 13.69
CA LEU A 326 -5.27 -12.50 14.94
C LEU A 326 -3.77 -12.82 14.90
N VAL A 327 -3.26 -13.28 13.76
CA VAL A 327 -1.83 -13.59 13.57
C VAL A 327 -1.00 -12.32 13.50
N ASP A 328 -1.47 -11.31 12.75
CA ASP A 328 -0.79 -10.01 12.63
C ASP A 328 -0.66 -9.32 14.00
N ASP A 329 -1.73 -9.30 14.80
CA ASP A 329 -1.74 -8.71 16.14
C ASP A 329 -0.74 -9.41 17.07
N ARG A 330 -0.59 -10.73 16.95
CA ARG A 330 0.38 -11.52 17.73
C ARG A 330 1.80 -11.30 17.26
N ALA A 331 2.03 -11.22 15.95
CA ALA A 331 3.35 -10.94 15.39
C ALA A 331 3.84 -9.54 15.82
N GLN A 332 2.97 -8.53 15.77
CA GLN A 332 3.30 -7.17 16.21
C GLN A 332 3.58 -7.09 17.71
N MET A 333 2.84 -7.82 18.53
CA MET A 333 3.10 -7.92 19.98
C MET A 333 4.49 -8.51 20.24
N THR A 334 4.86 -9.62 19.58
CA THR A 334 6.20 -10.24 19.75
C THR A 334 7.35 -9.37 19.22
N LEU A 335 7.16 -8.69 18.09
CA LEU A 335 8.15 -7.76 17.56
C LEU A 335 8.31 -6.53 18.44
N SER A 336 7.24 -6.04 19.05
CA SER A 336 7.30 -4.92 20.00
C SER A 336 8.01 -5.29 21.30
N GLU A 337 7.88 -6.54 21.75
CA GLU A 337 8.57 -7.08 22.91
C GLU A 337 10.08 -7.19 22.64
N VAL A 338 10.46 -7.75 21.49
CA VAL A 338 11.87 -7.85 21.06
C VAL A 338 12.48 -6.48 20.77
N GLY A 339 11.74 -5.58 20.12
CA GLY A 339 12.15 -4.20 19.85
C GLY A 339 12.43 -3.41 21.13
N ARG A 340 11.57 -3.55 22.16
CA ARG A 340 11.79 -2.91 23.47
C ARG A 340 13.03 -3.44 24.18
N THR A 341 13.30 -4.75 24.13
CA THR A 341 14.55 -5.31 24.68
C THR A 341 15.77 -4.84 23.91
N THR A 342 15.67 -4.66 22.59
CA THR A 342 16.80 -4.22 21.77
C THR A 342 17.09 -2.73 22.00
N ASP A 343 16.06 -1.88 22.07
CA ASP A 343 16.19 -0.46 22.42
C ASP A 343 16.73 -0.27 23.85
N ALA A 344 16.33 -1.12 24.80
CA ALA A 344 16.83 -1.09 26.18
C ALA A 344 18.31 -1.55 26.30
N VAL A 345 18.79 -2.37 25.38
CA VAL A 345 20.20 -2.83 25.33
C VAL A 345 21.08 -1.85 24.55
N VAL A 346 20.52 -1.14 23.57
CA VAL A 346 21.26 -0.20 22.70
C VAL A 346 21.35 1.21 23.30
N ASP A 347 20.42 1.61 24.18
CA ASP A 347 20.42 2.95 24.78
C ASP A 347 20.15 2.93 26.30
N PRO A 348 21.14 2.51 27.12
CA PRO A 348 21.04 2.55 28.58
C PRO A 348 20.93 3.99 29.13
N GLU A 349 21.32 4.99 28.34
CA GLU A 349 21.38 6.40 28.74
C GLU A 349 19.98 7.05 28.69
N ARG A 350 19.13 6.70 27.70
CA ARG A 350 17.73 7.18 27.63
C ARG A 350 16.82 6.67 28.74
N VAL A 351 17.08 5.47 29.29
CA VAL A 351 16.28 4.92 30.39
C VAL A 351 16.66 5.59 31.72
N ALA A 352 17.94 5.87 31.93
CA ALA A 352 18.44 6.57 33.13
C ALA A 352 17.94 8.03 33.23
N VAL A 353 17.65 8.68 32.10
CA VAL A 353 17.08 10.05 32.09
C VAL A 353 15.58 10.05 32.44
N LYS A 354 14.89 8.91 32.32
CA LYS A 354 13.44 8.81 32.57
C LYS A 354 13.09 8.41 34.00
N GLU A 355 14.02 7.80 34.74
CA GLU A 355 13.90 7.56 36.18
C GLU A 355 14.82 8.54 36.93
N GLY A 356 14.21 9.59 37.47
CA GLY A 356 14.90 10.78 37.97
C GLY A 356 16.05 10.53 38.96
N LEU A 357 17.13 11.29 38.77
CA LEU A 357 18.17 11.47 39.77
C LEU A 357 17.67 12.41 40.90
N PRO A 358 17.76 12.04 42.18
CA PRO A 358 17.72 13.00 43.27
C PRO A 358 19.05 13.77 43.35
N ALA A 359 18.97 15.09 43.59
CA ALA A 359 20.11 15.99 43.71
C ALA A 359 21.08 15.59 44.85
N PRO A 360 22.40 15.89 44.74
CA PRO A 360 23.36 15.50 45.76
C PRO A 360 23.32 16.46 46.96
N ALA A 361 23.34 15.87 48.15
CA ALA A 361 23.41 16.56 49.43
C ALA A 361 24.78 17.23 49.66
N ALA A 362 24.72 18.40 50.29
CA ALA A 362 25.85 19.23 50.68
C ALA A 362 26.72 18.60 51.79
N THR A 363 28.03 18.78 51.64
CA THR A 363 29.04 18.87 52.72
C THR A 363 30.01 19.96 52.22
N GLY A 364 30.38 21.03 52.91
CA GLY A 364 30.49 21.33 54.33
C GLY A 364 31.92 21.83 54.55
N SER A 365 32.15 23.14 54.62
CA SER A 365 33.37 23.71 55.21
C SER A 365 33.22 25.22 55.52
N PRO A 366 33.59 25.70 56.72
CA PRO A 366 33.40 27.08 57.16
C PRO A 366 34.72 27.90 57.15
N ASN A 367 34.58 29.23 57.07
CA ASN A 367 35.48 30.33 57.51
C ASN A 367 35.24 31.52 56.55
N GLY A 368 35.03 32.79 56.92
CA GLY A 368 35.04 33.55 58.17
C GLY A 368 35.10 35.05 57.78
N ALA A 369 34.61 35.95 58.65
CA ALA A 369 34.64 37.43 58.58
C ALA A 369 33.86 38.07 57.41
N GLY A 370 32.98 39.06 57.55
CA GLY A 370 32.79 40.21 58.45
C GLY A 370 31.72 41.14 57.81
N PRO A 371 31.28 42.24 58.44
CA PRO A 371 29.87 42.65 58.47
C PRO A 371 29.56 43.98 57.72
N HIS A 372 28.28 44.39 57.80
CA HIS A 372 27.70 45.73 57.47
C HIS A 372 27.29 45.92 55.99
N ASP A 373 26.13 46.46 55.60
CA ASP A 373 25.18 47.39 56.23
C ASP A 373 23.76 47.21 55.66
N GLU A 374 22.78 47.54 56.51
CA GLU A 374 21.39 47.91 56.16
C GLU A 374 21.39 49.25 55.38
N PRO A 375 20.35 49.56 54.57
CA PRO A 375 19.20 50.19 55.20
C PRO A 375 17.82 49.84 54.64
N ASP A 376 16.93 49.96 55.60
CA ASP A 376 15.48 49.96 55.63
C ASP A 376 14.81 51.07 54.80
N GLY A 377 13.50 50.90 54.55
CA GLY A 377 12.57 52.04 54.61
C GLY A 377 11.77 52.43 53.36
N GLY A 378 10.54 51.88 53.27
CA GLY A 378 9.26 52.60 53.04
C GLY A 378 9.02 53.30 51.68
N ALA A 379 7.81 53.71 51.29
CA ALA A 379 6.43 53.51 51.70
C ALA A 379 5.54 54.25 50.67
N ARG A 380 4.31 53.76 50.41
CA ARG A 380 3.09 54.52 49.94
C ARG A 380 3.17 55.21 48.55
N GLU A 381 2.12 55.52 47.78
CA GLU A 381 0.66 55.66 47.91
C GLU A 381 0.04 55.76 46.48
N LYS A 382 -1.11 55.13 46.21
CA LYS A 382 -2.43 55.69 45.80
C LYS A 382 -2.63 56.42 44.44
N GLY A 383 -3.80 56.13 43.84
CA GLY A 383 -4.60 56.98 42.93
C GLY A 383 -4.99 56.24 41.62
N GLU A 384 -6.21 55.71 41.44
CA GLU A 384 -7.45 56.38 40.93
C GLU A 384 -7.24 56.99 39.52
N ASP A 385 -8.06 56.89 38.47
CA ASP A 385 -9.38 56.34 38.17
C ASP A 385 -9.58 56.40 36.63
N GLY A 386 -10.55 55.65 36.05
CA GLY A 386 -11.08 55.97 34.71
C GLY A 386 -11.75 54.83 33.91
N GLU A 387 -12.96 54.44 34.28
CA GLU A 387 -13.96 53.65 33.49
C GLU A 387 -14.77 54.61 32.55
N PRO A 388 -15.80 54.24 31.71
CA PRO A 388 -16.45 52.93 31.46
C PRO A 388 -16.94 52.58 30.01
N ALA A 389 -17.17 51.27 29.77
CA ALA A 389 -18.28 50.53 29.10
C ALA A 389 -18.88 50.96 27.71
N PRO A 390 -19.87 50.26 27.09
CA PRO A 390 -20.43 48.90 27.28
C PRO A 390 -20.70 48.08 25.97
N ASP A 391 -21.32 46.91 26.13
CA ASP A 391 -22.17 46.13 25.20
C ASP A 391 -21.53 45.40 23.99
N GLY A 392 -21.91 44.18 23.60
CA GLY A 392 -23.05 43.36 23.99
C GLY A 392 -22.97 41.94 23.40
N ALA A 393 -23.86 41.10 23.91
CA ALA A 393 -24.11 39.68 23.66
C ALA A 393 -24.67 39.39 22.21
N PRO A 394 -25.25 38.22 21.89
CA PRO A 394 -24.86 36.81 22.09
C PRO A 394 -25.09 35.89 20.84
N ALA A 395 -24.81 34.59 21.01
CA ALA A 395 -25.70 33.45 20.72
C ALA A 395 -25.53 32.53 19.47
N HIS A 396 -25.68 31.23 19.80
CA HIS A 396 -26.21 30.08 19.03
C HIS A 396 -25.33 29.47 17.91
N ARG A 397 -24.93 28.19 17.96
CA ARG A 397 -25.62 26.88 18.15
C ARG A 397 -26.51 26.46 16.97
N ARG A 398 -26.02 25.49 16.16
CA ARG A 398 -26.68 24.25 15.63
C ARG A 398 -25.74 23.66 14.55
N SER A 399 -25.22 22.44 14.63
CA SER A 399 -25.82 21.10 14.71
C SER A 399 -26.66 20.71 13.48
N GLY A 400 -26.12 19.77 12.71
CA GLY A 400 -26.85 18.61 12.17
C GLY A 400 -27.65 18.79 10.88
N ALA A 401 -27.11 18.26 9.79
CA ALA A 401 -27.74 17.26 8.90
C ALA A 401 -26.65 16.58 8.07
#